data_AF-A0A2P6FQJ0-F1
#
_entry.id   AF-A0A2P6FQJ0-F1
#
_cell.length_a   1.000
_cell.length_b   1.000
_cell.length_c   1.000
_cell.angle_alpha   90.00
_cell.angle_beta   90.00
_cell.angle_gamma   90.00
#
_symmetry.space_group_name_H-M   'P 1'
#
loop_
_entity.id
_entity.type
_entity.pdbx_description
1 polymer ?
#
loop_
_entity_poly.entity_id
_entity_poly.type
_entity_poly.pdbx_seq_one_letter_code
_entity_poly.pdbx_strand_id
1 'polypeptide(L)' 'MQQYGTPEEVAVAAVYLALPGSSYLTGTAFPVDGGFAASGVIKKDGA' A
#
# COMPACT_ATOMS: atom_id res chain seq x y z
N MET A 1 9.25 -7.58 1.68
CA MET A 1 8.00 -8.36 1.77
C MET A 1 7.97 -9.34 0.62
N GLN A 2 7.69 -10.62 0.86
CA GLN A 2 7.79 -11.69 -0.15
C GLN A 2 6.42 -12.27 -0.56
N GLN A 3 5.33 -11.59 -0.23
CA GLN A 3 3.97 -12.04 -0.49
C GLN A 3 3.14 -10.95 -1.15
N TYR A 4 2.15 -11.36 -1.93
CA TYR A 4 1.11 -10.47 -2.41
C TYR A 4 0.21 -10.05 -1.26
N GLY A 5 -0.25 -8.80 -1.31
CA GLY A 5 -1.23 -8.31 -0.36
C GLY A 5 -2.63 -8.87 -0.64
N THR A 6 -3.50 -8.80 0.37
CA THR A 6 -4.91 -9.20 0.25
C THR A 6 -5.82 -8.00 0.01
N PRO A 7 -7.04 -8.20 -0.50
CA PRO A 7 -8.02 -7.11 -0.62
C PRO A 7 -8.30 -6.39 0.70
N GLU A 8 -8.29 -7.12 1.81
CA GLU A 8 -8.52 -6.58 3.16
C GLU A 8 -7.42 -5.60 3.56
N GLU A 9 -6.16 -5.87 3.19
CA GLU A 9 -5.04 -4.97 3.47
C GLU A 9 -5.16 -3.65 2.70
N VAL A 10 -5.72 -3.67 1.49
CA VAL A 10 -6.07 -2.45 0.73
C VAL A 10 -7.26 -1.72 1.37
N ALA A 11 -8.29 -2.45 1.81
CA ALA A 11 -9.49 -1.88 2.41
C ALA A 11 -9.19 -1.09 3.69
N VAL A 12 -8.21 -1.52 4.49
CA VAL A 12 -7.79 -0.79 5.71
C VAL A 12 -7.32 0.63 5.40
N ALA A 13 -6.58 0.83 4.31
CA ALA A 13 -6.13 2.17 3.91
C ALA A 13 -7.32 3.06 3.49
N ALA A 14 -8.30 2.49 2.78
CA ALA A 14 -9.53 3.22 2.42
C ALA A 14 -10.34 3.62 3.67
N VAL A 15 -10.47 2.70 4.64
CA VAL A 15 -11.13 2.99 5.93
C VAL A 15 -10.40 4.10 6.66
N TYR A 16 -9.06 4.05 6.75
CA TYR A 16 -8.26 5.11 7.38
C TYR A 16 -8.51 6.48 6.76
N LEU A 17 -8.55 6.57 5.42
CA LEU A 17 -8.83 7.82 4.71
C LEU A 17 -10.27 8.34 4.96
N ALA A 18 -11.20 7.47 5.30
CA ALA A 18 -12.57 7.85 5.66
C ALA A 18 -12.72 8.30 7.13
N LEU A 19 -11.72 8.09 7.98
CA LEU A 19 -11.77 8.50 9.39
C LEU A 19 -11.59 10.02 9.55
N PRO A 20 -12.16 10.65 10.60
CA PRO A 20 -12.00 12.09 10.87
C PRO A 20 -10.53 12.56 11.00
N GLY A 21 -9.64 11.66 11.43
CA GLY A 21 -8.20 11.95 11.56
C GLY A 21 -7.50 12.23 10.23
N SER A 22 -8.11 11.87 9.10
CA SER A 22 -7.58 12.08 7.75
C SER A 22 -8.06 13.39 7.11
N SER A 23 -8.73 14.27 7.87
CA SER A 23 -9.35 15.50 7.35
C SER A 23 -8.43 16.48 6.62
N TYR A 24 -7.11 16.40 6.84
CA TYR A 24 -6.13 17.24 6.14
C TYR A 24 -5.47 16.53 4.94
N LEU A 25 -5.73 15.24 4.74
CA LEU A 25 -5.17 14.48 3.63
C LEU A 25 -6.02 14.68 2.38
N THR A 26 -5.44 15.35 1.38
CA THR A 26 -6.09 15.59 0.09
C THR A 26 -5.05 15.65 -1.02
N GLY A 27 -5.48 15.40 -2.26
CA GLY A 27 -4.64 15.53 -3.47
C GLY A 27 -3.41 14.60 -3.52
N THR A 28 -3.35 13.58 -2.67
CA THR A 28 -2.18 12.72 -2.50
C THR A 28 -2.54 11.26 -2.78
N ALA A 29 -1.68 10.55 -3.51
CA ALA A 29 -1.80 9.12 -3.72
C ALA A 29 -1.19 8.35 -2.55
N PHE A 30 -1.91 7.35 -2.01
CA PHE A 30 -1.45 6.49 -0.93
C PHE A 30 -1.18 5.07 -1.46
N PRO A 31 0.07 4.73 -1.82
CA PRO A 31 0.38 3.42 -2.39
C PRO A 31 0.27 2.31 -1.33
N VAL A 32 -0.47 1.26 -1.67
CA VAL A 32 -0.64 0.04 -0.86
C VAL A 32 -0.22 -1.16 -1.71
N ASP A 33 1.07 -1.23 -2.04
CA ASP A 33 1.61 -2.13 -3.06
C ASP A 33 2.76 -3.02 -2.55
N GLY A 34 2.97 -3.06 -1.22
CA GLY A 34 4.07 -3.81 -0.63
C GLY A 34 5.47 -3.21 -0.89
N GLY A 35 5.54 -1.93 -1.30
CA GLY A 35 6.80 -1.23 -1.58
C GLY A 35 7.28 -1.38 -3.03
N PHE A 36 6.42 -1.85 -3.92
CA PHE A 36 6.74 -2.09 -5.33
C PHE A 36 7.15 -0.81 -6.06
N ALA A 37 6.40 0.29 -5.89
CA ALA A 37 6.71 1.58 -6.52
C ALA A 37 8.08 2.14 -6.09
N ALA A 38 8.54 1.82 -4.89
CA ALA A 38 9.82 2.30 -4.36
C ALA A 38 11.01 1.39 -4.70
N SER A 39 10.80 0.07 -4.77
CA SER A 39 11.89 -0.91 -4.85
C SER A 39 11.95 -1.70 -6.17
N GLY A 40 10.94 -1.57 -7.03
CA GLY A 40 10.82 -2.35 -8.26
C GLY A 40 10.55 -3.85 -8.01
N VAL A 41 10.79 -4.68 -9.03
CA VAL A 41 10.62 -6.13 -8.93
C VAL A 41 11.71 -6.71 -8.02
N ILE A 42 11.33 -7.37 -6.93
CA ILE A 42 12.26 -8.14 -6.10
C ILE A 42 12.74 -9.35 -6.92
N LYS A 43 13.99 -9.31 -7.38
CA LYS A 43 14.64 -10.49 -7.95
C LYS A 43 14.86 -11.49 -6.81
N LYS A 44 14.29 -12.69 -6.92
CA LYS A 44 14.71 -13.82 -6.09
C LYS A 44 16.06 -14.26 -6.60
N ASP A 45 17.11 -14.11 -5.80
CA ASP A 45 18.39 -14.76 -6.11
C ASP A 45 18.18 -16.28 -6.07
N GLY A 46 18.47 -16.96 -7.19
CA GLY A 46 18.55 -18.43 -7.25
C GLY A 46 17.27 -19.19 -7.62
N ALA A 47 16.51 -18.74 -8.63
CA ALA A 47 15.64 -19.63 -9.41
C ALA A 47 16.37 -20.09 -10.67
#